data_AF-A0A9C9TH07-F1
#
_entry.id   AF-A0A9C9TH07-F1
#
_cell.length_a   1.000
_cell.length_b   1.000
_cell.length_c   1.000
_cell.angle_alpha   90.00
_cell.angle_beta   90.00
_cell.angle_gamma   90.00
#
_symmetry.space_group_name_H-M   'P 1'
#
loop_
_entity.id
_entity.type
_entity.pdbx_description
1 polymer ?
#
loop_
_entity_poly.entity_id
_entity_poly.type
_entity_poly.pdbx_seq_one_letter_code
_entity_poly.pdbx_strand_id
1 'polypeptide(L)'
;HTANAGLVTDIIACPGLDYCALATAKSIPIAQDIAKTFADEARQLEIGPLPIKISGCINACGHHHVGAIGILGLEKAGKENYQITVGGDATENAALGERLGPGIDAADVPGAIESIVETYLGERQDGEEFIETVRRAGIEPFKAGFTAYVAERENLRKDAA
;
A
#
# COMPACT_ATOMS: atom_id res chain seq x y z
N HIS A 1 -1.46 -0.81 -25.43
CA HIS A 1 -0.74 -0.18 -24.30
C HIS A 1 -1.77 0.45 -23.38
N THR A 2 -1.82 0.04 -22.11
CA THR A 2 -2.56 0.76 -21.07
C THR A 2 -1.68 1.93 -20.60
N ALA A 3 -2.28 3.09 -20.36
CA ALA A 3 -1.53 4.32 -20.07
C ALA A 3 -0.73 4.26 -18.76
N ASN A 4 -1.13 3.40 -17.82
CA ASN A 4 -0.58 3.33 -16.48
C ASN A 4 0.16 2.02 -16.17
N ALA A 5 0.45 1.16 -17.16
CA ALA A 5 1.04 -0.16 -16.93
C ALA A 5 2.29 -0.08 -16.02
N GLY A 6 2.27 -0.80 -14.90
CA GLY A 6 3.36 -0.86 -13.92
C GLY A 6 3.46 0.35 -12.96
N LEU A 7 2.68 1.41 -13.16
CA LEU A 7 2.68 2.59 -12.29
C LEU A 7 1.80 2.37 -11.06
N VAL A 8 1.87 3.30 -10.09
CA VAL A 8 1.14 3.26 -8.81
C VAL A 8 -0.38 3.06 -8.93
N THR A 9 -0.98 3.40 -10.07
CA THR A 9 -2.43 3.20 -10.33
C THR A 9 -2.78 1.88 -11.03
N ASP A 10 -1.78 1.09 -11.45
CA ASP A 10 -1.97 -0.27 -12.00
C ASP A 10 -2.09 -1.30 -10.87
N ILE A 11 -3.19 -1.19 -10.13
CA ILE A 11 -3.41 -1.90 -8.88
C ILE A 11 -4.06 -3.26 -9.16
N ILE A 12 -3.48 -4.32 -8.61
CA ILE A 12 -4.12 -5.63 -8.57
C ILE A 12 -4.91 -5.76 -7.28
N ALA A 13 -6.23 -5.84 -7.37
CA ALA A 13 -7.12 -6.03 -6.23
C ALA A 13 -8.02 -7.24 -6.45
N CYS A 14 -8.20 -8.06 -5.40
CA CYS A 14 -9.25 -9.08 -5.42
C CYS A 14 -10.64 -8.42 -5.24
N PRO A 15 -11.75 -9.11 -5.53
CA PRO A 15 -13.08 -8.51 -5.42
C PRO A 15 -13.49 -8.07 -4.00
N GLY A 16 -12.82 -8.55 -2.95
CA GLY A 16 -13.10 -8.20 -1.55
C GLY A 16 -14.54 -8.50 -1.12
N LEU A 17 -14.97 -7.90 0.00
CA LEU A 17 -16.35 -8.01 0.52
C LEU A 17 -17.42 -7.46 -0.43
N ASP A 18 -17.03 -6.79 -1.52
CA ASP A 18 -17.97 -6.33 -2.53
C ASP A 18 -18.62 -7.51 -3.27
N TYR A 19 -17.88 -8.61 -3.48
CA TYR A 19 -18.38 -9.77 -4.26
C TYR A 19 -17.92 -11.15 -3.75
N CYS A 20 -17.04 -11.22 -2.75
CA CYS A 20 -16.50 -12.48 -2.23
C CYS A 20 -17.02 -12.78 -0.83
N ALA A 21 -17.74 -13.90 -0.67
CA ALA A 21 -18.27 -14.36 0.61
C ALA A 21 -17.20 -14.82 1.62
N LEU A 22 -15.95 -15.01 1.17
CA LEU A 22 -14.81 -15.37 2.03
C LEU A 22 -14.02 -14.15 2.51
N ALA A 23 -14.31 -12.95 1.98
CA ALA A 23 -13.55 -11.76 2.31
C ALA A 23 -13.88 -11.27 3.73
N THR A 24 -12.92 -10.58 4.35
CA THR A 24 -13.05 -9.94 5.67
C THR A 24 -13.07 -8.42 5.57
N ALA A 25 -12.64 -7.86 4.44
CA ALA A 25 -12.69 -6.44 4.13
C ALA A 25 -12.91 -6.21 2.62
N LYS A 26 -13.31 -5.00 2.26
CA LYS A 26 -13.43 -4.55 0.87
C LYS A 26 -12.05 -4.27 0.28
N SER A 27 -11.95 -4.31 -1.04
CA SER A 27 -10.68 -4.11 -1.75
C SER A 27 -10.82 -3.18 -2.95
N ILE A 28 -11.95 -3.24 -3.66
CA ILE A 28 -12.20 -2.39 -4.83
C ILE A 28 -12.24 -0.91 -4.44
N PRO A 29 -12.96 -0.47 -3.39
CA PRO A 29 -12.97 0.94 -2.98
C PRO A 29 -11.58 1.44 -2.58
N ILE A 30 -10.77 0.60 -1.92
CA ILE A 30 -9.40 0.96 -1.54
C ILE A 30 -8.54 1.21 -2.77
N ALA A 31 -8.58 0.31 -3.76
CA ALA A 31 -7.87 0.49 -5.02
C ALA A 31 -8.31 1.78 -5.74
N GLN A 32 -9.61 2.05 -5.75
CA GLN A 32 -10.16 3.27 -6.38
C GLN A 32 -9.71 4.54 -5.66
N ASP A 33 -9.66 4.54 -4.33
CA ASP A 33 -9.26 5.72 -3.56
C ASP A 33 -7.76 5.99 -3.66
N ILE A 34 -6.93 4.95 -3.73
CA ILE A 34 -5.51 5.09 -4.09
C ILE A 34 -5.39 5.65 -5.51
N ALA A 35 -6.08 5.08 -6.50
CA ALA A 35 -6.01 5.56 -7.88
C ALA A 35 -6.45 7.03 -8.05
N LYS A 36 -7.45 7.48 -7.29
CA LYS A 36 -7.84 8.90 -7.24
C LYS A 36 -6.78 9.79 -6.61
N THR A 37 -6.12 9.31 -5.55
CA THR A 37 -5.06 10.04 -4.86
C THR A 37 -3.86 10.27 -5.78
N PHE A 38 -3.50 9.26 -6.58
CA PHE A 38 -2.39 9.31 -7.54
C PHE A 38 -2.86 9.57 -8.99
N ALA A 39 -3.95 10.32 -9.19
CA ALA A 39 -4.51 10.54 -10.52
C ALA A 39 -3.61 11.39 -11.46
N ASP A 40 -2.68 12.18 -10.91
CA ASP A 40 -1.76 13.00 -11.70
C ASP A 40 -0.71 12.15 -12.42
N GLU A 41 -0.71 12.18 -13.75
CA GLU A 41 0.18 11.37 -14.58
C GLU A 41 1.66 11.75 -14.39
N ALA A 42 1.96 13.04 -14.21
CA ALA A 42 3.34 13.50 -14.01
C ALA A 42 3.90 12.93 -12.70
N ARG A 43 3.10 12.95 -11.63
CA ARG A 43 3.45 12.31 -10.35
C ARG A 43 3.63 10.79 -10.48
N GLN A 44 2.77 10.09 -11.22
CA GLN A 44 2.94 8.65 -11.43
C GLN A 44 4.27 8.32 -12.13
N LEU A 45 4.67 9.13 -13.12
CA LEU A 45 5.95 8.97 -13.83
C LEU A 45 7.15 9.32 -12.95
N GLU A 46 7.02 10.32 -12.07
CA GLU A 46 8.05 10.66 -11.07
C GLU A 46 8.30 9.50 -10.09
N ILE A 47 7.22 8.84 -9.65
CA ILE A 47 7.29 7.66 -8.77
C ILE A 47 7.93 6.47 -9.50
N GLY A 48 7.59 6.28 -10.77
CA GLY A 48 8.06 5.12 -11.53
C GLY A 48 7.30 3.82 -11.17
N PRO A 49 7.88 2.65 -11.48
CA PRO A 49 7.22 1.37 -11.25
C PRO A 49 6.91 1.11 -9.77
N LEU A 50 5.64 0.87 -9.45
CA LEU A 50 5.19 0.65 -8.07
C LEU A 50 3.98 -0.31 -8.02
N PRO A 51 4.19 -1.63 -8.09
CA PRO A 51 3.10 -2.59 -8.07
C PRO A 51 2.44 -2.65 -6.68
N ILE A 52 1.19 -2.19 -6.60
CA ILE A 52 0.34 -2.30 -5.41
C ILE A 52 -0.59 -3.51 -5.55
N LYS A 53 -0.62 -4.35 -4.51
CA LYS A 53 -1.41 -5.59 -4.49
C LYS A 53 -2.31 -5.66 -3.26
N ILE A 54 -3.61 -5.82 -3.48
CA ILE A 54 -4.65 -5.75 -2.45
C ILE A 54 -5.42 -7.07 -2.36
N SER A 55 -5.57 -7.59 -1.15
CA SER A 55 -6.45 -8.73 -0.86
C SER A 55 -7.36 -8.40 0.31
N GLY A 56 -8.67 -8.65 0.15
CA GLY A 56 -9.67 -8.43 1.21
C GLY A 56 -9.71 -9.52 2.28
N CYS A 57 -8.85 -10.55 2.19
CA CYS A 57 -8.65 -11.59 3.20
C CYS A 57 -7.32 -12.32 3.00
N ILE A 58 -7.00 -13.23 3.94
CA ILE A 58 -5.74 -13.99 3.98
C ILE A 58 -5.54 -14.97 2.82
N ASN A 59 -6.59 -15.28 2.05
CA ASN A 59 -6.49 -16.17 0.88
C ASN A 59 -5.63 -15.59 -0.26
N ALA A 60 -5.26 -14.31 -0.17
CA ALA A 60 -4.24 -13.68 -1.01
C ALA A 60 -4.49 -13.76 -2.52
N CYS A 61 -5.75 -13.73 -2.98
CA CYS A 61 -6.07 -13.76 -4.41
C CYS A 61 -5.46 -12.59 -5.21
N GLY A 62 -5.20 -11.45 -4.56
CA GLY A 62 -4.48 -10.32 -5.16
C GLY A 62 -2.95 -10.41 -5.03
N HIS A 63 -2.43 -11.46 -4.37
CA HIS A 63 -1.02 -11.67 -4.08
C HIS A 63 -0.34 -10.57 -3.27
N HIS A 64 -1.03 -10.04 -2.25
CA HIS A 64 -0.56 -8.93 -1.42
C HIS A 64 0.83 -9.16 -0.79
N HIS A 65 1.19 -10.40 -0.46
CA HIS A 65 2.52 -10.71 0.12
C HIS A 65 3.71 -10.37 -0.80
N VAL A 66 3.49 -10.30 -2.11
CA VAL A 66 4.54 -10.08 -3.13
C VAL A 66 4.24 -8.82 -3.97
N GLY A 67 3.46 -7.89 -3.43
CA GLY A 67 3.41 -6.53 -3.96
C GLY A 67 4.58 -5.72 -3.41
N ALA A 68 5.13 -4.80 -4.22
CA ALA A 68 6.09 -3.83 -3.71
C ALA A 68 5.48 -3.08 -2.52
N ILE A 69 4.19 -2.76 -2.64
CA ILE A 69 3.29 -2.48 -1.52
C ILE A 69 2.17 -3.53 -1.50
N GLY A 70 2.05 -4.22 -0.38
CA GLY A 70 0.98 -5.18 -0.11
C GLY A 70 -0.05 -4.62 0.84
N ILE A 71 -1.33 -4.83 0.55
CA ILE A 71 -2.45 -4.40 1.39
C ILE A 71 -3.34 -5.61 1.70
N LEU A 72 -3.38 -5.99 2.98
CA LEU A 72 -4.23 -7.06 3.49
C LEU A 72 -5.38 -6.49 4.31
N GLY A 73 -6.60 -6.66 3.80
CA GLY A 73 -7.83 -6.41 4.51
C GLY A 73 -8.15 -7.52 5.51
N LEU A 74 -8.43 -7.12 6.75
CA LEU A 74 -8.77 -7.94 7.90
C LEU A 74 -10.02 -7.38 8.58
N GLU A 75 -10.56 -8.15 9.52
CA GLU A 75 -11.59 -7.68 10.45
C GLU A 75 -11.01 -7.61 11.87
N LYS A 76 -11.27 -6.51 12.56
CA LYS A 76 -10.92 -6.31 13.96
C LYS A 76 -12.11 -5.70 14.70
N ALA A 77 -12.72 -6.48 15.57
CA ALA A 77 -13.87 -6.06 16.39
C ALA A 77 -15.05 -5.56 15.54
N GLY A 78 -15.38 -6.29 14.47
CA GLY A 78 -16.48 -5.99 13.57
C GLY A 78 -16.22 -4.82 12.62
N LYS A 79 -14.98 -4.32 12.53
CA LYS A 79 -14.58 -3.24 11.62
C LYS A 79 -13.48 -3.70 10.67
N GLU A 80 -13.55 -3.22 9.44
CA GLU A 80 -12.50 -3.44 8.43
C GLU A 80 -11.20 -2.77 8.88
N ASN A 81 -10.08 -3.47 8.74
CA ASN A 81 -8.75 -3.02 9.13
C ASN A 81 -7.72 -3.46 8.09
N TYR A 82 -6.79 -2.59 7.74
CA TYR A 82 -5.88 -2.81 6.62
C TYR A 82 -4.43 -2.85 7.08
N GLN A 83 -3.79 -4.01 6.93
CA GLN A 83 -2.37 -4.18 7.20
C GLN A 83 -1.57 -3.86 5.94
N ILE A 84 -0.53 -3.03 6.10
CA ILE A 84 0.36 -2.62 5.01
C ILE A 84 1.72 -3.32 5.14
N THR A 85 2.20 -3.86 4.03
CA THR A 85 3.53 -4.45 3.90
C THR A 85 4.31 -3.78 2.76
N VAL A 86 5.63 -3.70 2.87
CA VAL A 86 6.52 -3.13 1.85
C VAL A 86 7.68 -4.08 1.55
N GLY A 87 8.15 -4.09 0.31
CA GLY A 87 9.34 -4.84 -0.10
C GLY A 87 9.07 -6.23 -0.67
N GLY A 88 7.81 -6.56 -0.98
CA GLY A 88 7.48 -7.80 -1.66
C GLY A 88 7.89 -7.79 -3.13
N ASP A 89 8.35 -8.92 -3.63
CA ASP A 89 8.79 -9.09 -5.02
C ASP A 89 8.44 -10.51 -5.53
N ALA A 90 7.82 -10.59 -6.72
CA ALA A 90 7.41 -11.84 -7.36
C ALA A 90 8.34 -12.25 -8.53
N THR A 91 9.41 -11.50 -8.78
CA THR A 91 10.42 -11.77 -9.81
C THR A 91 11.45 -12.82 -9.35
N GLU A 92 12.56 -12.95 -10.07
CA GLU A 92 13.69 -13.80 -9.67
C GLU A 92 14.33 -13.38 -8.35
N ASN A 93 14.12 -12.14 -7.90
CA ASN A 93 14.60 -11.62 -6.62
C ASN A 93 13.53 -11.77 -5.51
N ALA A 94 12.83 -12.91 -5.52
CA ALA A 94 11.64 -13.15 -4.73
C ALA A 94 11.79 -12.78 -3.25
N ALA A 95 10.86 -11.98 -2.76
CA ALA A 95 10.81 -11.52 -1.37
C ALA A 95 9.36 -11.39 -0.91
N LEU A 96 9.11 -11.66 0.37
CA LEU A 96 7.84 -11.34 1.01
C LEU A 96 7.92 -9.94 1.59
N GLY A 97 6.84 -9.17 1.46
CA GLY A 97 6.74 -7.85 2.06
C GLY A 97 6.79 -7.91 3.58
N GLU A 98 7.48 -6.95 4.19
CA GLU A 98 7.55 -6.79 5.63
C GLU A 98 6.49 -5.79 6.12
N ARG A 99 5.87 -6.10 7.26
CA ARG A 99 4.80 -5.30 7.84
C ARG A 99 5.33 -3.99 8.43
N LEU A 100 4.67 -2.87 8.09
CA LEU A 100 5.08 -1.55 8.56
C LEU A 100 4.58 -1.18 9.96
N GLY A 101 3.46 -1.76 10.41
CA GLY A 101 2.87 -1.40 11.70
C GLY A 101 1.48 -1.98 11.96
N PRO A 102 0.73 -1.44 12.94
CA PRO A 102 -0.68 -1.81 13.15
C PRO A 102 -1.49 -1.60 11.87
N GLY A 103 -2.57 -2.37 11.70
CA GLY A 103 -3.47 -2.12 10.60
C GLY A 103 -4.29 -0.85 10.85
N ILE A 104 -4.67 -0.18 9.78
CA ILE A 104 -5.31 1.14 9.77
C ILE A 104 -6.74 1.07 9.21
N ASP A 105 -7.51 2.12 9.40
CA ASP A 105 -8.85 2.23 8.81
C ASP A 105 -8.77 2.43 7.29
N ALA A 106 -9.82 2.01 6.57
CA ALA A 106 -9.93 2.19 5.12
C ALA A 106 -9.60 3.62 4.65
N ALA A 107 -10.11 4.61 5.38
CA ALA A 107 -9.97 6.04 5.03
C ALA A 107 -8.54 6.57 5.15
N ASP A 108 -7.67 5.90 5.89
CA ASP A 108 -6.26 6.29 6.04
C ASP A 108 -5.35 5.60 5.02
N VAL A 109 -5.83 4.56 4.33
CA VAL A 109 -4.98 3.80 3.40
C VAL A 109 -4.37 4.68 2.31
N PRO A 110 -5.11 5.56 1.60
CA PRO A 110 -4.50 6.38 0.55
C PRO A 110 -3.40 7.30 1.07
N GLY A 111 -3.60 7.94 2.23
CA GLY A 111 -2.59 8.80 2.84
C GLY A 111 -1.39 8.03 3.38
N ALA A 112 -1.59 6.80 3.85
CA ALA A 112 -0.48 5.92 4.21
C ALA A 112 0.37 5.55 2.99
N ILE A 113 -0.25 5.30 1.83
CA ILE A 113 0.49 5.06 0.58
C ILE A 113 1.26 6.32 0.16
N GLU A 114 0.68 7.52 0.27
CA GLU A 114 1.41 8.77 0.03
C GLU A 114 2.62 8.91 0.95
N SER A 115 2.47 8.64 2.25
CA SER A 115 3.60 8.67 3.21
C SER A 115 4.72 7.69 2.84
N ILE A 116 4.37 6.49 2.36
CA ILE A 116 5.35 5.50 1.86
C ILE A 116 6.04 6.00 0.59
N VAL A 117 5.30 6.63 -0.33
CA VAL A 117 5.85 7.22 -1.56
C VAL A 117 6.80 8.37 -1.24
N GLU A 118 6.42 9.29 -0.35
CA GLU A 118 7.27 10.39 0.09
C GLU A 118 8.54 9.89 0.77
N THR A 119 8.42 8.85 1.61
CA THR A 119 9.58 8.20 2.21
C THR A 119 10.49 7.60 1.14
N TYR A 120 9.92 6.90 0.16
CA TYR A 120 10.68 6.36 -0.98
C TYR A 120 11.42 7.48 -1.72
N LEU A 121 10.73 8.55 -2.13
CA LEU A 121 11.33 9.62 -2.90
C LEU A 121 12.43 10.37 -2.12
N GLY A 122 12.30 10.48 -0.80
CA GLY A 122 13.31 11.05 0.08
C GLY A 122 14.54 10.16 0.28
N GLU A 123 14.35 8.84 0.30
CA GLU A 123 15.44 7.86 0.43
C GLU A 123 16.10 7.51 -0.91
N ARG A 124 15.39 7.70 -2.03
CA ARG A 124 15.80 7.29 -3.39
C ARG A 124 17.15 7.88 -3.79
N GLN A 125 18.03 7.03 -4.31
CA GLN A 125 19.31 7.44 -4.91
C GLN A 125 19.31 7.13 -6.41
N ASP A 126 20.04 7.93 -7.20
CA ASP A 126 20.44 7.64 -8.59
C ASP A 126 19.47 6.81 -9.46
N GLY A 127 18.21 7.26 -9.57
CA GLY A 127 17.23 6.64 -10.48
C GLY A 127 16.70 5.27 -10.03
N GLU A 128 16.94 4.87 -8.78
CA GLU A 128 16.42 3.63 -8.19
C GLU A 128 14.89 3.52 -8.34
N GLU A 129 14.43 2.34 -8.70
CA GLU A 129 13.04 1.95 -8.54
C GLU A 129 12.70 1.72 -7.07
N PHE A 130 11.42 1.75 -6.73
CA PHE A 130 10.94 1.59 -5.35
C PHE A 130 11.54 0.38 -4.63
N ILE A 131 11.55 -0.78 -5.28
CA ILE A 131 12.03 -2.01 -4.66
C ILE A 131 13.54 -1.99 -4.39
N GLU A 132 14.31 -1.30 -5.24
CA GLU A 132 15.76 -1.15 -5.09
C GLU A 132 16.06 -0.24 -3.89
N THR A 133 15.34 0.88 -3.78
CA THR A 133 15.45 1.77 -2.61
C THR A 133 15.08 1.05 -1.32
N VAL A 134 14.00 0.26 -1.28
CA VAL A 134 13.64 -0.53 -0.09
C VAL A 134 14.74 -1.52 0.29
N ARG A 135 15.34 -2.20 -0.70
CA ARG A 135 16.43 -3.16 -0.45
C ARG A 135 17.68 -2.49 0.10
N ARG A 136 18.05 -1.31 -0.42
CA ARG A 136 19.23 -0.57 0.02
C ARG A 136 19.03 0.11 1.37
N ALA A 137 17.94 0.89 1.51
CA ALA A 137 17.67 1.69 2.70
C ALA A 137 17.17 0.83 3.88
N GLY A 138 16.65 -0.36 3.59
CA GLY A 138 15.96 -1.20 4.55
C GLY A 138 14.56 -0.68 4.87
N ILE A 139 13.84 -1.42 5.73
CA ILE A 139 12.43 -1.15 6.04
C ILE A 139 12.24 -0.01 7.06
N GLU A 140 13.27 0.34 7.82
CA GLU A 140 13.16 1.23 8.99
C GLU A 140 12.70 2.64 8.65
N PRO A 141 13.18 3.31 7.57
CA PRO A 141 12.63 4.60 7.14
C PRO A 141 11.12 4.51 6.84
N PHE A 142 10.69 3.43 6.18
CA PHE A 142 9.28 3.21 5.82
C PHE A 142 8.40 2.96 7.05
N LYS A 143 8.89 2.22 8.05
CA LYS A 143 8.20 2.06 9.34
C LYS A 143 8.05 3.39 10.05
N ALA A 144 9.10 4.22 10.05
CA ALA A 144 9.08 5.54 10.68
C ALA A 144 8.07 6.47 10.01
N GLY A 145 8.10 6.60 8.68
CA GLY A 145 7.15 7.41 7.91
C GLY A 145 5.70 6.94 8.07
N PHE A 146 5.46 5.63 7.98
CA PHE A 146 4.13 5.04 8.22
C PHE A 146 3.62 5.30 9.64
N THR A 147 4.45 5.08 10.65
CA THR A 147 4.04 5.26 12.06
C THR A 147 3.79 6.73 12.39
N ALA A 148 4.60 7.64 11.86
CA ALA A 148 4.38 9.08 12.01
C ALA A 148 3.03 9.51 11.42
N TYR A 149 2.71 9.05 10.20
CA TYR A 149 1.40 9.28 9.59
C TYR A 149 0.26 8.74 10.45
N VAL A 150 0.35 7.48 10.90
CA VAL A 150 -0.70 6.88 11.75
C VAL A 150 -0.91 7.66 13.04
N ALA A 151 0.17 8.07 13.72
CA ALA A 151 0.09 8.85 14.95
C ALA A 151 -0.59 10.22 14.73
N GLU A 152 -0.29 10.90 13.62
CA GLU A 152 -0.95 12.15 13.24
C GLU A 152 -2.46 11.96 13.05
N ARG A 153 -2.86 10.91 12.31
CA ARG A 153 -4.28 10.58 12.07
C ARG A 153 -5.02 10.24 13.35
N GLU A 154 -4.39 9.53 14.28
CA GLU A 154 -4.96 9.25 15.59
C GLU A 154 -5.17 10.51 16.43
N ASN A 155 -4.23 11.44 16.41
CA ASN A 155 -4.35 12.70 17.15
C ASN A 155 -5.50 13.56 16.58
N LEU A 156 -5.58 13.69 15.25
CA LEU A 156 -6.68 14.42 14.60
C LEU A 156 -8.06 13.87 14.96
N ARG A 157 -8.20 12.54 15.10
CA ARG A 157 -9.45 11.91 15.54
C ARG A 157 -9.77 12.19 17.00
N LYS A 158 -8.76 12.24 17.89
CA LYS A 158 -8.95 12.57 19.31
C LYS A 158 -9.39 14.02 19.48
N ASP A 159 -8.82 14.93 18.70
CA ASP A 159 -9.17 16.35 18.76
C ASP A 159 -10.57 16.65 18.20
N ALA A 160 -11.09 15.77 17.32
CA ALA A 160 -12.43 15.88 16.74
C ALA A 160 -13.54 15.21 17.57
N ALA A 161 -13.19 14.51 18.66
CA ALA A 161 -14.11 13.76 19.52
C ALA A 161 -14.48 14.53 20.79
#